data_AF-A0A813HLH8-F1
#
_entry.id   AF-A0A813HLH8-F1
#
_cell.length_a   1.000
_cell.length_b   1.000
_cell.length_c   1.000
_cell.angle_alpha   90.00
_cell.angle_beta   90.00
_cell.angle_gamma   90.00
#
_symmetry.space_group_name_H-M   'P 1'
#
loop_
_entity.id
_entity.type
_entity.pdbx_description
1 polymer ?
#
loop_
_entity_poly.entity_id
_entity_poly.type
_entity_poly.pdbx_seq_one_letter_code
_entity_poly.pdbx_strand_id
1 'polypeptide(L)'
;MHVVRDNQRQCLECGAGRFSTEGSISCIVCGENSIAVERSGQCQECSPGTSTDLLHIECYRNGFFWAGQFVLSFFLVVVFCLMPKCLGLPVYILNVSRESRDGHVVVTTNGPHFISKSLEKAMPIQVRFEGTGHPGLDKERMGLYSLRRGWTPFTSPRGQSFQVKVLGWDRLELQSLEGKQLLEDFQASQGTLRPAFPATMLRTGFFHIPFFVIQIILVMILILIYAFNWAGVVNELGVVLCGVGIAIVIAVLITVLQPQIYMITPLSRRLTLYRAKLAREHPKPQVCPRGPGRAITEGQLADFYAFFADFIQERNMYYTDANLVKPLTAQMQLSFAELAGPSQVQYFVSHYWGTPFKHFCESIELHAQSVATMRERTPMGAVNSGRSFASQGSLKSLSDEDLRKQAYWICSLSNNQWSVSEELGHNWDESSFYLTLRSGFCLGTAMVERLLYCC
;
A
#
# COMPACT_ATOMS: atom_id res chain seq x y z
N MET A 1 47.41 15.70 -52.39
CA MET A 1 48.08 17.00 -52.58
C MET A 1 49.59 16.83 -52.44
N HIS A 2 50.33 17.81 -52.92
CA HIS A 2 51.68 17.68 -53.47
C HIS A 2 52.56 18.76 -52.83
N VAL A 3 53.66 18.40 -52.15
CA VAL A 3 54.53 19.35 -51.43
C VAL A 3 55.78 19.67 -52.25
N VAL A 4 56.03 20.97 -52.52
CA VAL A 4 57.19 21.44 -53.29
C VAL A 4 58.43 21.50 -52.38
N ARG A 5 59.53 20.84 -52.78
CA ARG A 5 60.85 20.99 -52.13
C ARG A 5 61.65 22.10 -52.82
N ASP A 6 62.27 22.98 -52.03
CA ASP A 6 63.22 23.96 -52.54
C ASP A 6 64.35 23.26 -53.32
N ASN A 7 64.53 23.67 -54.58
CA ASN A 7 65.43 23.13 -55.61
C ASN A 7 65.02 21.85 -56.37
N GLN A 8 63.83 21.27 -56.17
CA GLN A 8 63.29 20.23 -57.06
C GLN A 8 61.80 20.50 -57.40
N ARG A 9 61.46 20.64 -58.69
CA ARG A 9 60.08 20.83 -59.21
C ARG A 9 59.16 19.60 -58.98
N GLN A 10 59.50 18.71 -58.08
CA GLN A 10 58.75 17.49 -57.82
C GLN A 10 57.99 17.64 -56.52
N CYS A 11 56.69 17.49 -56.63
CA CYS A 11 55.84 17.52 -55.47
C CYS A 11 55.77 16.15 -54.81
N LEU A 12 56.23 16.06 -53.56
CA LEU A 12 56.12 14.82 -52.78
C LEU A 12 54.68 14.66 -52.28
N GLU A 13 54.14 13.46 -52.43
CA GLU A 13 52.82 13.12 -51.92
C GLU A 13 52.89 12.92 -50.40
N CYS A 14 51.89 13.46 -49.69
CA CYS A 14 51.76 13.17 -48.27
C CYS A 14 51.32 11.72 -48.08
N GLY A 15 52.10 10.97 -47.30
CA GLY A 15 51.71 9.64 -46.83
C GLY A 15 50.50 9.72 -45.91
N ALA A 16 49.84 8.57 -45.69
CA ALA A 16 48.66 8.49 -44.84
C ALA A 16 48.92 9.05 -43.42
N GLY A 17 47.88 9.62 -42.82
CA GLY A 17 47.95 10.36 -41.55
C GLY A 17 48.49 11.79 -41.66
N ARG A 18 48.85 12.23 -42.87
CA ARG A 18 49.22 13.62 -43.14
C ARG A 18 48.47 14.19 -44.32
N PHE A 19 48.17 15.49 -44.27
CA PHE A 19 47.54 16.24 -45.35
C PHE A 19 48.36 17.48 -45.70
N SER A 20 48.09 18.07 -46.86
CA SER A 20 48.69 19.32 -47.32
C SER A 20 47.57 20.13 -47.93
N THR A 21 47.50 21.42 -47.61
CA THR A 21 46.68 22.39 -48.34
C THR A 21 47.45 22.93 -49.54
N GLU A 22 46.75 23.55 -50.50
CA GLU A 22 47.38 24.18 -51.66
C GLU A 22 48.38 25.26 -51.21
N GLY A 23 49.59 25.22 -51.77
CA GLY A 23 50.69 26.12 -51.39
C GLY A 23 51.49 25.73 -50.14
N SER A 24 51.16 24.61 -49.48
CA SER A 24 51.95 24.14 -48.33
C SER A 24 53.31 23.56 -48.76
N ILE A 25 54.36 23.96 -48.05
CA ILE A 25 55.73 23.43 -48.20
C ILE A 25 56.00 22.19 -47.33
N SER A 26 55.00 21.71 -46.57
CA SER A 26 55.14 20.52 -45.73
C SER A 26 53.81 19.79 -45.51
N CYS A 27 53.88 18.47 -45.31
CA CYS A 27 52.73 17.67 -44.89
C CYS A 27 52.47 17.84 -43.39
N ILE A 28 51.25 18.26 -43.04
CA ILE A 28 50.77 18.48 -41.67
C ILE A 28 50.16 17.17 -41.16
N VAL A 29 50.48 16.78 -39.92
CA VAL A 29 49.88 15.60 -39.27
C VAL A 29 48.43 15.92 -38.87
N CYS A 30 47.52 14.97 -39.07
CA CYS A 30 46.14 15.13 -38.64
C CYS A 30 46.02 15.31 -37.12
N GLY A 31 45.00 16.05 -36.68
CA GLY A 31 44.72 16.25 -35.26
C GLY A 31 44.23 14.96 -34.59
N GLU A 32 44.19 14.95 -33.26
CA GLU A 32 43.59 13.83 -32.51
C GLU A 32 42.21 13.47 -33.06
N ASN A 33 41.95 12.16 -33.21
CA ASN A 33 40.68 11.65 -33.72
C ASN A 33 40.36 12.04 -35.18
N SER A 34 41.36 12.37 -36.00
CA SER A 34 41.20 12.56 -37.45
C SER A 34 42.25 11.78 -38.26
N ILE A 35 41.86 11.27 -39.42
CA ILE A 35 42.72 10.51 -40.35
C ILE A 35 42.86 11.23 -41.70
N ALA A 36 43.93 10.96 -42.43
CA ALA A 36 44.06 11.36 -43.83
C ALA A 36 44.45 10.16 -44.68
N VAL A 37 43.62 9.83 -45.67
CA VAL A 37 43.95 8.87 -46.72
C VAL A 37 45.10 9.43 -47.55
N GLU A 38 45.93 8.55 -48.13
CA GLU A 38 47.00 8.99 -49.03
C GLU A 38 46.50 10.00 -50.07
N ARG A 39 47.30 11.05 -50.28
CA ARG A 39 46.98 12.18 -51.18
C ARG A 39 45.78 13.04 -50.76
N SER A 40 45.20 12.89 -49.57
CA SER A 40 44.11 13.75 -49.11
C SER A 40 44.56 15.22 -48.96
N GLY A 41 43.65 16.14 -49.30
CA GLY A 41 43.82 17.58 -49.07
C GLY A 41 43.31 18.05 -47.70
N GLN A 42 42.67 17.17 -46.93
CA GLN A 42 42.10 17.47 -45.61
C GLN A 42 42.10 16.22 -44.71
N CYS A 43 42.10 16.43 -43.40
CA CYS A 43 41.80 15.35 -42.46
C CYS A 43 40.29 15.10 -42.41
N GLN A 44 39.92 13.84 -42.28
CA GLN A 44 38.56 13.40 -42.00
C GLN A 44 38.47 13.04 -40.51
N GLU A 45 37.50 13.63 -39.80
CA GLU A 45 37.24 13.22 -38.42
C GLU A 45 36.74 11.78 -38.37
N CYS A 46 37.30 11.03 -37.42
CA CYS A 46 36.84 9.70 -37.09
C CYS A 46 35.42 9.77 -36.50
N SER A 47 34.56 8.85 -36.91
CA SER A 47 33.19 8.76 -36.39
C SER A 47 33.18 8.60 -34.86
N PRO A 48 32.16 9.11 -34.14
CA PRO A 48 32.03 8.92 -32.70
C PRO A 48 32.20 7.46 -32.27
N GLY A 49 33.01 7.22 -31.23
CA GLY A 49 33.31 5.85 -30.73
C GLY A 49 34.47 5.13 -31.43
N THR A 50 35.12 5.80 -32.38
CA THR A 50 36.41 5.37 -32.93
C THR A 50 37.53 6.28 -32.41
N SER A 51 38.77 5.81 -32.53
CA SER A 51 39.99 6.56 -32.19
C SER A 51 41.00 6.31 -33.30
N THR A 52 41.86 7.28 -33.56
CA THR A 52 42.95 7.16 -34.53
C THR A 52 44.05 6.26 -33.99
N ASP A 53 44.62 5.42 -34.83
CA ASP A 53 45.91 4.78 -34.54
C ASP A 53 47.01 5.82 -34.33
N LEU A 54 48.14 5.39 -33.75
CA LEU A 54 49.28 6.29 -33.46
C LEU A 54 49.84 7.00 -34.71
N LEU A 55 49.51 6.51 -35.91
CA LEU A 55 49.95 7.06 -37.18
C LEU A 55 48.85 7.87 -37.90
N HIS A 56 47.63 7.96 -37.37
CA HIS A 56 46.48 8.65 -37.99
C HIS A 56 46.10 8.12 -39.39
N ILE A 57 46.38 6.84 -39.64
CA ILE A 57 46.13 6.17 -40.91
C ILE A 57 44.72 5.59 -40.92
N GLU A 58 44.29 4.99 -39.81
CA GLU A 58 42.99 4.32 -39.70
C GLU A 58 42.26 4.68 -38.40
N CYS A 59 40.94 4.86 -38.52
CA CYS A 59 40.07 4.94 -37.35
C CYS A 59 39.76 3.52 -36.88
N TYR A 60 40.18 3.14 -35.68
CA TYR A 60 39.82 1.87 -35.06
C TYR A 60 38.78 2.08 -33.97
N ARG A 61 37.94 1.08 -33.70
CA ARG A 61 36.95 1.14 -32.61
C ARG A 61 37.67 1.11 -31.26
N ASN A 62 37.41 2.10 -30.41
CA ASN A 62 38.03 2.17 -29.09
C ASN A 62 37.37 1.17 -28.13
N GLY A 63 37.99 0.00 -27.95
CA GLY A 63 37.46 -1.08 -27.10
C GLY A 63 37.11 -0.65 -25.66
N PHE A 64 37.82 0.33 -25.10
CA PHE A 64 37.53 0.85 -23.75
C PHE A 64 36.23 1.65 -23.71
N PHE A 65 35.97 2.45 -24.73
CA PHE A 65 34.70 3.19 -24.86
C PHE A 65 33.52 2.20 -24.92
N TRP A 66 33.65 1.14 -25.71
CA TRP A 66 32.63 0.09 -25.84
C TRP A 66 32.43 -0.72 -24.56
N ALA A 67 33.52 -1.12 -23.91
CA ALA A 67 33.45 -1.82 -22.63
C ALA A 67 32.79 -0.93 -21.56
N GLY A 68 33.15 0.35 -21.51
CA GLY A 68 32.54 1.32 -20.59
C GLY A 68 31.04 1.48 -20.83
N GLN A 69 30.62 1.62 -22.09
CA GLN A 69 29.22 1.78 -22.45
C GLN A 69 28.39 0.52 -22.16
N PHE A 70 28.97 -0.65 -22.40
CA PHE A 70 28.35 -1.93 -22.03
C PHE A 70 28.18 -2.05 -20.51
N VAL A 71 29.23 -1.74 -19.73
CA VAL A 71 29.18 -1.79 -18.27
C VAL A 71 28.15 -0.80 -17.72
N LEU A 72 28.09 0.42 -18.26
CA LEU A 72 27.11 1.42 -17.86
C LEU A 72 25.69 0.95 -18.18
N SER A 73 25.44 0.45 -19.39
CA SER A 73 24.13 -0.06 -19.81
C SER A 73 23.70 -1.26 -18.97
N PHE A 74 24.62 -2.19 -18.71
CA PHE A 74 24.40 -3.32 -17.83
C PHE A 74 24.05 -2.86 -16.42
N PHE A 75 24.81 -1.93 -15.86
CA PHE A 75 24.55 -1.38 -14.53
C PHE A 75 23.19 -0.68 -14.48
N LEU A 76 22.81 0.09 -15.50
CA LEU A 76 21.50 0.75 -15.57
C LEU A 76 20.37 -0.28 -15.65
N VAL A 77 20.49 -1.32 -16.47
CA VAL A 77 19.48 -2.40 -16.53
C VAL A 77 19.38 -3.11 -15.18
N VAL A 78 20.52 -3.43 -14.56
CA VAL A 78 20.56 -4.06 -13.23
C VAL A 78 19.92 -3.14 -12.20
N VAL A 79 20.30 -1.86 -12.11
CA VAL A 79 19.74 -0.93 -11.12
C VAL A 79 18.26 -0.68 -11.37
N PHE A 80 17.85 -0.29 -12.58
CA PHE A 80 16.45 0.04 -12.85
C PHE A 80 15.53 -1.19 -12.78
N CYS A 81 16.02 -2.38 -13.13
CA CYS A 81 15.20 -3.57 -13.09
C CYS A 81 15.31 -4.35 -11.76
N LEU A 82 16.34 -4.14 -10.94
CA LEU A 82 16.46 -4.73 -9.60
C LEU A 82 15.98 -3.82 -8.48
N MET A 83 16.11 -2.49 -8.59
CA MET A 83 15.84 -1.58 -7.47
C MET A 83 14.37 -1.62 -6.99
N PRO A 84 13.35 -1.61 -7.88
CA PRO A 84 11.97 -1.84 -7.45
C PRO A 84 11.71 -3.22 -6.82
N LYS A 85 12.59 -4.20 -7.09
CA LYS A 85 12.43 -5.63 -6.73
C LYS A 85 13.21 -6.03 -5.48
N CYS A 86 14.38 -5.43 -5.25
CA CYS A 86 15.11 -5.47 -3.99
C CYS A 86 14.31 -4.82 -2.87
N LEU A 87 13.45 -3.85 -3.21
CA LEU A 87 12.55 -3.19 -2.26
C LEU A 87 11.25 -3.97 -1.98
N GLY A 88 10.96 -5.02 -2.77
CA GLY A 88 9.73 -5.81 -2.67
C GLY A 88 8.51 -4.99 -3.04
N LEU A 89 8.02 -5.12 -4.28
CA LEU A 89 6.81 -4.42 -4.73
C LEU A 89 5.65 -4.75 -3.77
N PRO A 90 5.02 -3.74 -3.14
CA PRO A 90 3.92 -3.98 -2.23
C PRO A 90 2.73 -4.52 -3.01
N VAL A 91 2.16 -5.61 -2.50
CA VAL A 91 0.93 -6.21 -3.01
C VAL A 91 -0.20 -5.72 -2.11
N TYR A 92 -1.15 -4.98 -2.66
CA TYR A 92 -2.28 -4.46 -1.89
C TYR A 92 -3.21 -5.58 -1.47
N ILE A 93 -3.64 -5.55 -0.21
CA ILE A 93 -4.52 -6.55 0.37
C ILE A 93 -5.95 -6.11 0.12
N LEU A 94 -6.74 -7.02 -0.45
CA LEU A 94 -8.19 -6.86 -0.56
C LEU A 94 -8.87 -7.36 0.72
N ASN A 95 -8.45 -8.52 1.21
CA ASN A 95 -9.04 -9.17 2.37
C ASN A 95 -8.05 -10.15 3.02
N VAL A 96 -8.06 -10.24 4.35
CA VAL A 96 -7.50 -11.33 5.13
C VAL A 96 -8.63 -11.90 5.95
N SER A 97 -8.94 -13.18 5.76
CA SER A 97 -10.02 -13.84 6.48
C SER A 97 -9.77 -15.33 6.62
N ARG A 98 -10.36 -15.92 7.65
CA ARG A 98 -10.38 -17.37 7.84
C ARG A 98 -11.45 -18.02 6.97
N GLU A 99 -11.07 -19.04 6.21
CA GLU A 99 -12.02 -19.81 5.39
C GLU A 99 -12.73 -20.86 6.23
N SER A 100 -14.07 -20.86 6.21
CA SER A 100 -14.89 -21.62 7.18
C SER A 100 -14.75 -23.14 7.08
N ARG A 101 -14.37 -23.68 5.91
CA ARG A 101 -14.31 -25.13 5.68
C ARG A 101 -13.09 -25.78 6.32
N ASP A 102 -11.94 -25.15 6.15
CA ASP A 102 -10.64 -25.76 6.46
C ASP A 102 -9.89 -25.00 7.56
N GLY A 103 -10.39 -23.83 7.98
CA GLY A 103 -9.78 -23.02 9.04
C GLY A 103 -8.50 -22.30 8.62
N HIS A 104 -8.10 -22.38 7.35
CA HIS A 104 -6.95 -21.66 6.80
C HIS A 104 -7.18 -20.15 6.80
N VAL A 105 -6.14 -19.40 7.10
CA VAL A 105 -6.12 -17.94 6.92
C VAL A 105 -5.74 -17.64 5.49
N VAL A 106 -6.63 -16.99 4.75
CA VAL A 106 -6.45 -16.67 3.34
C VAL A 106 -6.30 -15.16 3.17
N VAL A 107 -5.27 -14.77 2.43
CA VAL A 107 -5.02 -13.41 1.99
C VAL A 107 -5.46 -13.30 0.53
N THR A 108 -6.47 -12.50 0.29
CA THR A 108 -6.90 -12.08 -1.05
C THR A 108 -6.26 -10.75 -1.37
N THR A 109 -5.60 -10.65 -2.53
CA THR A 109 -4.90 -9.46 -3.00
C THR A 109 -5.76 -8.66 -3.97
N ASN A 110 -5.55 -7.34 -4.05
CA ASN A 110 -6.23 -6.49 -5.01
C ASN A 110 -5.60 -6.66 -6.40
N GLY A 111 -6.02 -7.70 -7.12
CA GLY A 111 -5.44 -8.12 -8.39
C GLY A 111 -4.32 -9.17 -8.23
N PRO A 112 -3.59 -9.47 -9.31
CA PRO A 112 -2.61 -10.55 -9.32
C PRO A 112 -1.40 -10.25 -8.44
N HIS A 113 -1.01 -11.20 -7.59
CA HIS A 113 0.17 -11.06 -6.72
C HIS A 113 1.49 -11.44 -7.41
N PHE A 114 1.45 -11.95 -8.66
CA PHE A 114 2.61 -12.34 -9.48
C PHE A 114 3.57 -13.35 -8.84
N ILE A 115 3.13 -14.07 -7.81
CA ILE A 115 3.94 -15.10 -7.15
C ILE A 115 3.78 -16.41 -7.92
N SER A 116 4.88 -16.96 -8.41
CA SER A 116 4.88 -18.22 -9.13
C SER A 116 4.69 -19.42 -8.19
N LYS A 117 3.80 -20.33 -8.61
CA LYS A 117 3.52 -21.62 -7.95
C LYS A 117 4.60 -22.67 -8.23
N SER A 118 5.36 -22.55 -9.33
CA SER A 118 6.27 -23.61 -9.81
C SER A 118 7.43 -23.92 -8.84
N LEU A 119 7.84 -22.95 -8.01
CA LEU A 119 8.96 -23.09 -7.07
C LEU A 119 8.50 -23.18 -5.60
N GLU A 120 7.23 -23.47 -5.34
CA GLU A 120 6.68 -23.47 -3.98
C GLU A 120 7.37 -24.44 -3.03
N LYS A 121 7.64 -25.67 -3.48
CA LYS A 121 8.25 -26.72 -2.64
C LYS A 121 9.73 -26.48 -2.34
N ALA A 122 10.43 -25.78 -3.23
CA ALA A 122 11.88 -25.61 -3.12
C ALA A 122 12.26 -24.43 -2.21
N MET A 123 11.47 -23.35 -2.23
CA MET A 123 11.74 -22.15 -1.44
C MET A 123 10.43 -21.48 -1.01
N PRO A 124 10.01 -21.60 0.27
CA PRO A 124 8.84 -20.89 0.76
C PRO A 124 9.06 -19.37 0.68
N ILE A 125 8.01 -18.63 0.34
CA ILE A 125 8.09 -17.16 0.30
C ILE A 125 7.74 -16.63 1.66
N GLN A 126 8.68 -15.89 2.22
CA GLN A 126 8.40 -15.08 3.39
C GLN A 126 7.79 -13.75 2.96
N VAL A 127 6.76 -13.30 3.67
CA VAL A 127 6.09 -12.01 3.45
C VAL A 127 6.01 -11.24 4.75
N ARG A 128 5.85 -9.92 4.64
CA ARG A 128 5.57 -9.02 5.76
C ARG A 128 4.33 -8.20 5.44
N PHE A 129 3.56 -7.89 6.47
CA PHE A 129 2.36 -7.06 6.38
C PHE A 129 2.65 -5.66 6.91
N GLU A 130 2.05 -4.67 6.27
CA GLU A 130 2.13 -3.27 6.68
C GLU A 130 0.77 -2.58 6.48
N GLY A 131 0.30 -1.86 7.50
CA GLY A 131 -0.89 -1.02 7.42
C GLY A 131 -2.20 -1.79 7.32
N THR A 132 -2.25 -3.04 7.80
CA THR A 132 -3.48 -3.84 7.91
C THR A 132 -4.38 -3.38 9.06
N GLY A 133 -3.82 -2.69 10.05
CA GLY A 133 -4.46 -2.32 11.30
C GLY A 133 -4.58 -3.49 12.30
N HIS A 134 -4.12 -4.69 11.95
CA HIS A 134 -4.19 -5.85 12.83
C HIS A 134 -2.86 -6.05 13.56
N PRO A 135 -2.82 -6.05 14.92
CA PRO A 135 -1.57 -6.05 15.68
C PRO A 135 -0.73 -7.32 15.51
N GLY A 136 -1.38 -8.45 15.22
CA GLY A 136 -0.66 -9.71 14.93
C GLY A 136 -0.13 -9.82 13.49
N LEU A 137 -0.57 -8.96 12.57
CA LEU A 137 -0.05 -8.93 11.19
C LEU A 137 0.95 -7.78 11.03
N ASP A 138 0.52 -6.59 11.45
CA ASP A 138 1.33 -5.40 11.42
C ASP A 138 2.36 -5.45 12.52
N LYS A 139 3.61 -5.23 12.13
CA LYS A 139 4.67 -4.95 13.09
C LYS A 139 4.54 -3.51 13.58
N GLU A 140 3.42 -3.15 14.21
CA GLU A 140 3.36 -1.84 14.83
C GLU A 140 4.43 -1.78 15.92
N ARG A 141 5.27 -0.74 15.81
CA ARG A 141 6.15 -0.30 16.87
C ARG A 141 5.26 0.00 18.08
N MET A 142 5.08 -0.96 18.98
CA MET A 142 4.74 -0.69 20.38
C MET A 142 5.89 0.09 21.10
N GLY A 143 6.65 0.92 20.36
CA GLY A 143 7.70 1.80 20.85
C GLY A 143 7.18 3.15 21.35
N LEU A 144 5.88 3.42 21.31
CA LEU A 144 5.30 4.63 21.92
C LEU A 144 5.01 4.48 23.42
N TYR A 145 5.12 3.27 23.99
CA TYR A 145 5.17 3.08 25.45
C TYR A 145 6.59 2.82 26.00
N SER A 146 7.63 2.76 25.15
CA SER A 146 9.03 2.56 25.60
C SER A 146 9.83 3.87 25.64
N LEU A 147 9.23 4.99 26.03
CA LEU A 147 9.86 6.31 26.11
C LEU A 147 10.98 6.43 27.18
N ARG A 148 11.55 5.34 27.71
CA ARG A 148 12.49 5.46 28.85
C ARG A 148 13.80 4.69 28.87
N ARG A 149 14.18 3.80 27.95
CA ARG A 149 15.56 3.26 27.96
C ARG A 149 16.11 2.92 26.57
N GLY A 150 17.10 3.71 26.13
CA GLY A 150 18.13 3.31 25.18
C GLY A 150 17.69 3.12 23.74
N TRP A 151 17.71 4.20 22.95
CA TRP A 151 17.74 4.10 21.49
C TRP A 151 19.06 3.42 21.07
N THR A 152 19.01 2.15 20.65
CA THR A 152 20.11 1.55 19.88
C THR A 152 19.85 1.81 18.40
N PRO A 153 20.67 2.63 17.73
CA PRO A 153 20.58 2.77 16.28
C PRO A 153 21.04 1.46 15.63
N PHE A 154 20.45 1.12 14.49
CA PHE A 154 20.92 0.12 13.51
C PHE A 154 20.42 -1.33 13.50
N THR A 155 19.73 -1.87 14.50
CA THR A 155 19.00 -3.14 14.30
C THR A 155 17.53 -2.86 14.03
N SER A 156 17.18 -2.70 12.75
CA SER A 156 15.77 -2.65 12.32
C SER A 156 15.04 -3.85 12.94
N PRO A 157 14.07 -3.63 13.85
CA PRO A 157 13.39 -4.73 14.50
C PRO A 157 12.69 -5.50 13.38
N ARG A 158 13.10 -6.74 13.12
CA ARG A 158 12.59 -7.57 12.01
C ARG A 158 11.09 -7.77 12.21
N GLY A 159 10.25 -7.32 11.27
CA GLY A 159 8.80 -7.56 11.31
C GLY A 159 8.47 -9.03 11.45
N GLN A 160 7.29 -9.35 11.98
CA GLN A 160 6.80 -10.72 11.94
C GLN A 160 6.69 -11.10 10.47
N SER A 161 7.50 -12.08 10.09
CA SER A 161 7.48 -12.63 8.74
C SER A 161 6.55 -13.84 8.77
N PHE A 162 5.79 -14.03 7.70
CA PHE A 162 4.91 -15.19 7.51
C PHE A 162 5.32 -15.93 6.26
N GLN A 163 5.00 -17.22 6.15
CA GLN A 163 5.09 -17.91 4.87
C GLN A 163 3.76 -17.79 4.12
N VAL A 164 3.83 -17.77 2.78
CA VAL A 164 2.63 -17.85 1.94
C VAL A 164 2.70 -18.99 0.96
N LYS A 165 1.56 -19.63 0.76
CA LYS A 165 1.33 -20.68 -0.23
C LYS A 165 0.33 -20.23 -1.28
N VAL A 166 0.58 -20.52 -2.55
CA VAL A 166 -0.21 -19.97 -3.67
C VAL A 166 -1.46 -20.82 -3.89
N LEU A 167 -2.62 -20.29 -3.53
CA LEU A 167 -3.91 -20.94 -3.77
C LEU A 167 -4.45 -20.60 -5.17
N GLY A 168 -4.32 -19.34 -5.58
CA GLY A 168 -4.83 -18.81 -6.85
C GLY A 168 -3.95 -17.73 -7.44
N TRP A 169 -4.50 -16.91 -8.34
CA TRP A 169 -3.80 -15.77 -8.94
C TRP A 169 -3.85 -14.52 -8.06
N ASP A 170 -4.85 -14.45 -7.18
CA ASP A 170 -5.17 -13.38 -6.23
C ASP A 170 -5.33 -13.90 -4.79
N ARG A 171 -5.10 -15.20 -4.55
CA ARG A 171 -5.31 -15.85 -3.25
C ARG A 171 -4.05 -16.55 -2.75
N LEU A 172 -3.68 -16.24 -1.52
CA LEU A 172 -2.53 -16.80 -0.80
C LEU A 172 -3.00 -17.41 0.53
N GLU A 173 -2.55 -18.62 0.85
CA GLU A 173 -2.69 -19.22 2.19
C GLU A 173 -1.58 -18.68 3.09
N LEU A 174 -1.93 -18.11 4.23
CA LEU A 174 -0.99 -17.59 5.21
C LEU A 174 -0.59 -18.67 6.22
N GLN A 175 0.71 -18.83 6.43
CA GLN A 175 1.30 -19.87 7.28
C GLN A 175 2.34 -19.27 8.23
N SER A 176 2.62 -19.99 9.32
CA SER A 176 3.72 -19.66 10.22
C SER A 176 5.08 -19.79 9.50
N LEU A 177 6.16 -19.33 10.15
CA LEU A 177 7.51 -19.48 9.59
C LEU A 177 7.95 -20.93 9.44
N GLU A 178 7.31 -21.85 10.16
CA GLU A 178 7.51 -23.29 10.08
C GLU A 178 6.59 -23.96 9.04
N GLY A 179 5.78 -23.17 8.32
CA GLY A 179 4.79 -23.68 7.35
C GLY A 179 3.54 -24.30 8.00
N LYS A 180 3.32 -24.05 9.30
CA LYS A 180 2.13 -24.53 10.01
C LYS A 180 0.95 -23.60 9.77
N GLN A 181 -0.26 -24.17 9.83
CA GLN A 181 -1.48 -23.38 9.82
C GLN A 181 -1.52 -22.47 11.04
N LEU A 182 -1.99 -21.25 10.83
CA LEU A 182 -2.19 -20.27 11.89
C LEU A 182 -3.53 -20.53 12.59
N LEU A 183 -3.51 -20.63 13.91
CA LEU A 183 -4.72 -20.81 14.73
C LEU A 183 -5.42 -19.49 15.05
N GLU A 184 -4.66 -18.39 15.01
CA GLU A 184 -5.14 -17.03 15.27
C GLU A 184 -6.05 -16.54 14.14
N ASP A 185 -7.10 -15.80 14.52
CA ASP A 185 -8.04 -15.22 13.58
C ASP A 185 -7.55 -13.84 13.11
N PHE A 186 -6.86 -13.83 11.97
CA PHE A 186 -6.40 -12.60 11.34
C PHE A 186 -7.48 -12.04 10.43
N GLN A 187 -7.90 -10.80 10.71
CA GLN A 187 -8.94 -10.10 9.94
C GLN A 187 -8.46 -8.71 9.50
N ALA A 188 -8.45 -8.45 8.19
CA ALA A 188 -8.11 -7.16 7.61
C ALA A 188 -8.71 -6.99 6.21
N SER A 189 -8.88 -5.76 5.72
CA SER A 189 -9.34 -5.46 4.36
C SER A 189 -8.63 -4.27 3.73
N GLN A 190 -7.46 -3.96 4.28
CA GLN A 190 -6.54 -2.96 3.79
C GLN A 190 -5.11 -3.38 4.13
N GLY A 191 -4.16 -2.54 3.72
CA GLY A 191 -2.73 -2.75 3.95
C GLY A 191 -2.04 -3.35 2.74
N THR A 192 -0.76 -3.68 2.96
CA THR A 192 0.11 -4.22 1.92
C THR A 192 0.87 -5.43 2.43
N LEU A 193 1.15 -6.34 1.51
CA LEU A 193 1.97 -7.52 1.69
C LEU A 193 3.25 -7.34 0.89
N ARG A 194 4.41 -7.49 1.53
CA ARG A 194 5.73 -7.36 0.90
C ARG A 194 6.48 -8.68 0.96
N PRO A 195 6.78 -9.31 -0.19
CA PRO A 195 7.64 -10.49 -0.22
C PRO A 195 9.08 -10.14 0.18
N ALA A 196 9.72 -10.99 0.97
CA ALA A 196 11.08 -10.78 1.46
C ALA A 196 12.14 -11.14 0.41
N PHE A 197 13.20 -10.32 0.34
CA PHE A 197 14.39 -10.62 -0.44
C PHE A 197 15.17 -11.81 0.16
N PRO A 198 15.75 -12.71 -0.64
CA PRO A 198 15.83 -12.72 -2.11
C PRO A 198 14.68 -13.46 -2.82
N ALA A 199 13.76 -14.09 -2.07
CA ALA A 199 12.69 -14.92 -2.64
C ALA A 199 11.82 -14.15 -3.66
N THR A 200 11.64 -12.85 -3.45
CA THR A 200 10.98 -11.95 -4.40
C THR A 200 11.58 -12.06 -5.80
N MET A 201 12.90 -12.04 -5.96
CA MET A 201 13.53 -12.06 -7.28
C MET A 201 13.37 -13.40 -8.02
N LEU A 202 13.32 -14.50 -7.27
CA LEU A 202 13.28 -15.84 -7.82
C LEU A 202 11.86 -16.32 -8.08
N ARG A 203 10.85 -15.75 -7.41
CA ARG A 203 9.48 -16.24 -7.48
C ARG A 203 8.45 -15.23 -7.94
N THR A 204 8.74 -13.92 -7.90
CA THR A 204 7.82 -12.94 -8.49
C THR A 204 8.19 -12.68 -9.95
N GLY A 205 7.18 -12.44 -10.80
CA GLY A 205 7.42 -12.22 -12.21
C GLY A 205 6.17 -12.03 -13.06
N PHE A 206 6.35 -11.44 -14.25
CA PHE A 206 5.25 -11.27 -15.22
C PHE A 206 4.95 -12.58 -15.92
N PHE A 207 3.66 -12.88 -16.13
CA PHE A 207 3.21 -14.10 -16.80
C PHE A 207 3.81 -15.40 -16.21
N HIS A 208 4.02 -15.43 -14.89
CA HIS A 208 4.69 -16.51 -14.16
C HIS A 208 6.17 -16.74 -14.52
N ILE A 209 6.78 -15.91 -15.37
CA ILE A 209 8.21 -15.95 -15.68
C ILE A 209 8.94 -15.18 -14.58
N PRO A 210 9.79 -15.85 -13.75
CA PRO A 210 10.52 -15.17 -12.69
C PRO A 210 11.30 -13.97 -13.21
N PHE A 211 11.33 -12.90 -12.41
CA PHE A 211 11.99 -11.68 -12.83
C PHE A 211 13.45 -11.88 -13.21
N PHE A 212 14.19 -12.74 -12.51
CA PHE A 212 15.58 -13.02 -12.85
C PHE A 212 15.73 -13.61 -14.27
N VAL A 213 14.79 -14.43 -14.74
CA VAL A 213 14.79 -14.96 -16.11
C VAL A 213 14.54 -13.85 -17.11
N ILE A 214 13.56 -12.97 -16.82
CA ILE A 214 13.32 -11.78 -17.64
C ILE A 214 14.58 -10.91 -17.70
N GLN A 215 15.32 -10.75 -16.59
CA GLN A 215 16.59 -10.02 -16.61
C GLN A 215 17.61 -10.67 -17.53
N ILE A 216 17.79 -11.99 -17.42
CA ILE A 216 18.74 -12.72 -18.28
C ILE A 216 18.35 -12.51 -19.75
N ILE A 217 17.07 -12.61 -20.10
CA ILE A 217 16.59 -12.36 -21.46
C ILE A 217 16.89 -10.93 -21.90
N LEU A 218 16.61 -9.92 -21.07
CA LEU A 218 16.90 -8.51 -21.39
C LEU A 218 18.39 -8.25 -21.56
N VAL A 219 19.24 -8.85 -20.72
CA VAL A 219 20.70 -8.76 -20.85
C VAL A 219 21.17 -9.44 -22.14
N MET A 220 20.60 -10.61 -22.49
CA MET A 220 20.92 -11.29 -23.75
C MET A 220 20.50 -10.47 -24.97
N ILE A 221 19.31 -9.83 -24.95
CA ILE A 221 18.86 -8.92 -26.00
C ILE A 221 19.80 -7.72 -26.11
N LEU A 222 20.22 -7.14 -24.98
CA LEU A 222 21.19 -6.04 -24.96
C LEU A 222 22.52 -6.47 -25.61
N ILE A 223 23.04 -7.64 -25.25
CA ILE A 223 24.27 -8.20 -25.85
C ILE A 223 24.10 -8.38 -27.36
N LEU A 224 22.97 -8.90 -27.82
CA LEU A 224 22.69 -9.08 -29.25
C LEU A 224 22.60 -7.73 -29.99
N ILE A 225 21.98 -6.72 -29.38
CA ILE A 225 21.94 -5.36 -29.93
C ILE A 225 23.35 -4.79 -30.06
N TYR A 226 24.18 -4.92 -29.03
CA TYR A 226 25.58 -4.48 -29.08
C TYR A 226 26.40 -5.25 -30.13
N ALA A 227 26.19 -6.56 -30.25
CA ALA A 227 26.85 -7.39 -31.26
C ALA A 227 26.41 -7.01 -32.68
N PHE A 228 25.15 -6.61 -32.89
CA PHE A 228 24.66 -6.16 -34.19
C PHE A 228 25.12 -4.74 -34.52
N ASN A 229 25.20 -3.85 -33.53
CA ASN A 229 25.75 -2.50 -33.73
C ASN A 229 27.25 -2.50 -34.00
N TRP A 230 27.95 -3.55 -33.57
CA TRP A 230 29.32 -3.81 -34.02
C TRP A 230 29.46 -3.84 -35.56
N ALA A 231 28.40 -4.17 -36.30
CA ALA A 231 28.38 -4.16 -37.76
C ALA A 231 28.17 -2.77 -38.39
N GLY A 232 27.97 -1.70 -37.59
CA GLY A 232 27.96 -0.30 -38.05
C GLY A 232 26.68 0.14 -38.77
N VAL A 233 25.54 -0.52 -38.51
CA VAL A 233 24.29 -0.31 -39.25
C VAL A 233 23.42 0.81 -38.64
N VAL A 234 23.68 1.26 -37.40
CA VAL A 234 22.79 2.20 -36.68
C VAL A 234 23.57 3.29 -35.94
N ASN A 235 22.94 4.46 -35.79
CA ASN A 235 23.53 5.60 -35.08
C ASN A 235 23.64 5.30 -33.57
N GLU A 236 24.87 5.08 -33.11
CA GLU A 236 25.25 4.44 -31.83
C GLU A 236 24.64 5.09 -30.59
N LEU A 237 24.60 6.42 -30.56
CA LEU A 237 24.04 7.18 -29.44
C LEU A 237 22.52 7.00 -29.34
N GLY A 238 21.83 6.84 -30.46
CA GLY A 238 20.38 6.69 -30.51
C GLY A 238 19.90 5.40 -29.87
N VAL A 239 20.62 4.30 -30.07
CA VAL A 239 20.23 2.97 -29.54
C VAL A 239 20.32 2.95 -28.01
N VAL A 240 21.40 3.50 -27.45
CA VAL A 240 21.57 3.54 -25.99
C VAL A 240 20.57 4.47 -25.33
N LEU A 241 20.37 5.67 -25.88
CA LEU A 241 19.39 6.62 -25.35
C LEU A 241 17.96 6.06 -25.42
N CYS A 242 17.60 5.37 -26.51
CA CYS A 242 16.32 4.69 -26.62
C CYS A 242 16.17 3.56 -25.60
N GLY A 243 17.21 2.72 -25.42
CA GLY A 243 17.17 1.62 -24.45
C GLY A 243 17.01 2.10 -23.01
N VAL A 244 17.80 3.11 -22.61
CA VAL A 244 17.69 3.74 -21.28
C VAL A 244 16.35 4.44 -21.11
N GLY A 245 15.91 5.18 -22.13
CA GLY A 245 14.61 5.84 -22.14
C GLY A 245 13.44 4.87 -21.92
N ILE A 246 13.42 3.75 -22.66
CA ILE A 246 12.40 2.70 -22.50
C ILE A 246 12.47 2.08 -21.12
N ALA A 247 13.67 1.76 -20.61
CA ALA A 247 13.82 1.18 -19.27
C ALA A 247 13.31 2.13 -18.16
N ILE A 248 13.61 3.43 -18.27
CA ILE A 248 13.09 4.45 -17.35
C ILE A 248 11.57 4.55 -17.46
N VAL A 249 11.02 4.60 -18.67
CA VAL A 249 9.56 4.65 -18.87
C VAL A 249 8.89 3.43 -18.26
N ILE A 250 9.38 2.21 -18.51
CA ILE A 250 8.85 0.99 -17.91
C ILE A 250 8.98 1.03 -16.38
N ALA A 251 10.12 1.46 -15.85
CA ALA A 251 10.32 1.59 -14.41
C ALA A 251 9.34 2.59 -13.80
N VAL A 252 9.09 3.73 -14.44
CA VAL A 252 8.12 4.73 -14.01
C VAL A 252 6.68 4.20 -14.12
N LEU A 253 6.32 3.53 -15.21
CA LEU A 253 5.00 2.92 -15.36
C LEU A 253 4.74 1.88 -14.25
N ILE A 254 5.72 1.03 -13.95
CA ILE A 254 5.61 0.02 -12.89
C ILE A 254 5.62 0.67 -11.50
N THR A 255 6.48 1.65 -11.24
CA THR A 255 6.64 2.19 -9.88
C THR A 255 5.61 3.27 -9.53
N VAL A 256 5.12 4.02 -10.52
CA VAL A 256 4.21 5.15 -10.31
C VAL A 256 2.77 4.76 -10.66
N LEU A 257 2.53 4.14 -11.81
CA LEU A 257 1.16 3.82 -12.23
C LEU A 257 0.62 2.57 -11.56
N GLN A 258 1.46 1.55 -11.33
CA GLN A 258 0.99 0.32 -10.67
C GLN A 258 0.42 0.62 -9.28
N PRO A 259 1.10 1.36 -8.37
CA PRO A 259 0.48 1.74 -7.12
C PRO A 259 -0.80 2.53 -7.36
N GLN A 260 -0.82 3.55 -8.23
CA GLN A 260 -2.04 4.34 -8.42
C GLN A 260 -3.25 3.52 -8.86
N ILE A 261 -3.05 2.54 -9.75
CA ILE A 261 -4.12 1.67 -10.23
C ILE A 261 -4.57 0.69 -9.13
N TYR A 262 -3.63 0.08 -8.40
CA TYR A 262 -3.93 -0.97 -7.42
C TYR A 262 -4.13 -0.47 -5.98
N MET A 263 -3.85 0.80 -5.69
CA MET A 263 -4.04 1.46 -4.38
C MET A 263 -5.52 1.65 -4.04
N ILE A 264 -6.39 1.76 -5.05
CA ILE A 264 -7.81 1.96 -4.83
C ILE A 264 -8.46 0.59 -4.58
N THR A 265 -8.36 0.12 -3.34
CA THR A 265 -9.11 -1.05 -2.89
C THR A 265 -10.61 -0.73 -2.84
N PRO A 266 -11.50 -1.74 -3.01
CA PRO A 266 -12.94 -1.57 -2.82
C PRO A 266 -13.30 -0.92 -1.47
N LEU A 267 -12.58 -1.28 -0.39
CA LEU A 267 -12.79 -0.67 0.91
C LEU A 267 -12.40 0.82 0.90
N SER A 268 -11.23 1.18 0.35
CA SER A 268 -10.79 2.59 0.24
C SER A 268 -11.80 3.46 -0.54
N ARG A 269 -12.35 2.92 -1.63
CA ARG A 269 -13.44 3.56 -2.38
C ARG A 269 -14.69 3.72 -1.50
N ARG A 270 -15.09 2.69 -0.75
CA ARG A 270 -16.27 2.72 0.13
C ARG A 270 -16.09 3.73 1.27
N LEU A 271 -14.91 3.78 1.89
CA LEU A 271 -14.54 4.78 2.90
C LEU A 271 -14.64 6.19 2.33
N THR A 272 -14.14 6.44 1.12
CA THR A 272 -14.24 7.75 0.46
C THR A 272 -15.71 8.15 0.23
N LEU A 273 -16.54 7.22 -0.23
CA LEU A 273 -17.98 7.47 -0.41
C LEU A 273 -18.70 7.76 0.92
N TYR A 274 -18.35 7.04 2.00
CA TYR A 274 -18.94 7.27 3.31
C TYR A 274 -18.49 8.60 3.92
N ARG A 275 -17.21 8.98 3.79
CA ARG A 275 -16.73 10.31 4.19
C ARG A 275 -17.50 11.41 3.46
N ALA A 276 -17.76 11.23 2.17
CA ALA A 276 -18.59 12.18 1.42
C ALA A 276 -20.05 12.21 1.90
N LYS A 277 -20.62 11.10 2.36
CA LYS A 277 -21.94 11.06 3.02
C LYS A 277 -21.91 11.88 4.32
N LEU A 278 -20.97 11.57 5.21
CA LEU A 278 -20.79 12.26 6.49
C LEU A 278 -20.55 13.76 6.32
N ALA A 279 -19.74 14.17 5.34
CA ALA A 279 -19.49 15.59 5.07
C ALA A 279 -20.72 16.34 4.54
N ARG A 280 -21.69 15.66 3.91
CA ARG A 280 -22.97 16.26 3.51
C ARG A 280 -23.92 16.40 4.70
N GLU A 281 -23.98 15.39 5.55
CA GLU A 281 -24.87 15.36 6.73
C GLU A 281 -24.36 16.28 7.85
N HIS A 282 -23.03 16.31 8.04
CA HIS A 282 -22.33 17.05 9.09
C HIS A 282 -21.15 17.83 8.48
N PRO A 283 -21.41 18.95 7.77
CA PRO A 283 -20.37 19.69 7.04
C PRO A 283 -19.30 20.33 7.93
N LYS A 284 -19.59 20.45 9.24
CA LYS A 284 -18.65 20.96 10.25
C LYS A 284 -18.66 20.00 11.45
N PRO A 285 -17.92 18.88 11.37
CA PRO A 285 -17.73 18.00 12.52
C PRO A 285 -17.23 18.82 13.71
N GLN A 286 -17.79 18.55 14.89
CA GLN A 286 -17.50 19.33 16.09
C GLN A 286 -16.72 18.47 17.07
N VAL A 287 -15.57 18.99 17.52
CA VAL A 287 -14.87 18.44 18.68
C VAL A 287 -15.80 18.57 19.89
N CYS A 288 -16.03 17.46 20.57
CA CYS A 288 -16.80 17.40 21.80
C CYS A 288 -15.87 17.10 22.97
N PRO A 289 -16.13 17.64 24.17
CA PRO A 289 -15.44 17.18 25.36
C PRO A 289 -15.61 15.68 25.55
N ARG A 290 -14.57 15.02 26.07
CA ARG A 290 -14.65 13.60 26.46
C ARG A 290 -15.80 13.35 27.44
N GLY A 291 -16.44 12.19 27.32
CA GLY A 291 -17.55 11.76 28.19
C GLY A 291 -18.90 11.72 27.47
N PRO A 292 -19.98 12.20 28.10
CA PRO A 292 -21.35 11.81 27.76
C PRO A 292 -21.89 12.43 26.47
N GLY A 293 -21.27 13.50 25.96
CA GLY A 293 -21.66 14.14 24.71
C GLY A 293 -21.17 13.43 23.44
N ARG A 294 -20.41 12.33 23.56
CA ARG A 294 -19.86 11.57 22.43
C ARG A 294 -20.60 10.26 22.17
N ALA A 295 -21.92 10.23 22.35
CA ALA A 295 -22.73 9.07 21.95
C ALA A 295 -23.11 9.15 20.47
N ILE A 296 -23.49 8.00 19.89
CA ILE A 296 -24.14 7.92 18.59
C ILE A 296 -25.56 7.37 18.74
N THR A 297 -26.45 7.69 17.83
CA THR A 297 -27.80 7.13 17.84
C THR A 297 -27.81 5.71 17.27
N GLU A 298 -28.83 4.93 17.63
CA GLU A 298 -29.10 3.63 17.01
C GLU A 298 -29.17 3.75 15.49
N GLY A 299 -29.86 4.77 14.98
CA GLY A 299 -29.98 5.00 13.54
C GLY A 299 -28.65 5.28 12.85
N GLN A 300 -27.71 5.96 13.52
CA GLN A 300 -26.34 6.16 13.01
C GLN A 300 -25.55 4.85 12.98
N LEU A 301 -25.68 4.02 14.03
CA LEU A 301 -25.03 2.71 14.11
C LEU A 301 -25.57 1.76 13.03
N ALA A 302 -26.89 1.69 12.85
CA ALA A 302 -27.55 0.89 11.84
C ALA A 302 -27.14 1.32 10.42
N ASP A 303 -27.12 2.62 10.14
CA ASP A 303 -26.65 3.18 8.87
C ASP A 303 -25.18 2.86 8.59
N PHE A 304 -24.32 2.95 9.60
CA PHE A 304 -22.91 2.60 9.50
C PHE A 304 -22.74 1.11 9.16
N TYR A 305 -23.41 0.23 9.91
CA TYR A 305 -23.37 -1.21 9.67
C TYR A 305 -23.89 -1.55 8.27
N ALA A 306 -25.08 -1.08 7.91
CA ALA A 306 -25.69 -1.35 6.61
C ALA A 306 -24.80 -0.88 5.45
N PHE A 307 -24.11 0.26 5.59
CA PHE A 307 -23.24 0.77 4.54
C PHE A 307 -21.98 -0.09 4.32
N PHE A 308 -21.45 -0.71 5.39
CA PHE A 308 -20.23 -1.53 5.36
C PHE A 308 -20.49 -3.04 5.52
N ALA A 309 -21.74 -3.50 5.44
CA ALA A 309 -22.13 -4.89 5.72
C ALA A 309 -21.30 -5.92 4.93
N ASP A 310 -21.04 -5.66 3.64
CA ASP A 310 -20.25 -6.53 2.76
C ASP A 310 -18.80 -6.71 3.22
N PHE A 311 -18.26 -5.72 3.94
CA PHE A 311 -16.92 -5.77 4.51
C PHE A 311 -16.93 -6.29 5.94
N ILE A 312 -17.96 -6.01 6.73
CA ILE A 312 -18.04 -6.44 8.12
C ILE A 312 -18.27 -7.95 8.19
N GLN A 313 -19.31 -8.47 7.54
CA GLN A 313 -19.68 -9.89 7.62
C GLN A 313 -19.67 -10.39 9.08
N GLU A 314 -18.87 -11.42 9.39
CA GLU A 314 -18.69 -12.00 10.73
C GLU A 314 -17.48 -11.41 11.50
N ARG A 315 -16.92 -10.30 11.03
CA ARG A 315 -15.76 -9.65 11.66
C ARG A 315 -16.18 -8.88 12.91
N ASN A 316 -15.25 -8.75 13.83
CA ASN A 316 -15.48 -8.20 15.16
C ASN A 316 -15.15 -6.70 15.26
N MET A 317 -15.26 -6.13 16.46
CA MET A 317 -14.99 -4.70 16.67
C MET A 317 -13.54 -4.32 16.43
N TYR A 318 -12.56 -5.21 16.66
CA TYR A 318 -11.15 -4.91 16.35
C TYR A 318 -10.96 -4.62 14.87
N TYR A 319 -11.60 -5.41 14.01
CA TYR A 319 -11.60 -5.15 12.57
C TYR A 319 -12.32 -3.84 12.24
N THR A 320 -13.54 -3.65 12.76
CA THR A 320 -14.35 -2.45 12.50
C THR A 320 -13.60 -1.18 12.88
N ASP A 321 -12.95 -1.18 14.05
CA ASP A 321 -12.15 -0.05 14.50
C ASP A 321 -10.97 0.24 13.56
N ALA A 322 -10.12 -0.77 13.35
CA ALA A 322 -8.87 -0.61 12.62
C ALA A 322 -9.03 -0.36 11.12
N ASN A 323 -10.05 -0.97 10.49
CA ASN A 323 -10.26 -0.93 9.04
C ASN A 323 -11.34 0.06 8.60
N LEU A 324 -12.27 0.44 9.49
CA LEU A 324 -13.36 1.37 9.16
C LEU A 324 -13.26 2.66 9.96
N VAL A 325 -13.35 2.60 11.28
CA VAL A 325 -13.44 3.79 12.14
C VAL A 325 -12.19 4.66 12.05
N LYS A 326 -11.01 4.10 12.33
CA LYS A 326 -9.75 4.85 12.29
C LYS A 326 -9.51 5.45 10.91
N PRO A 327 -9.59 4.71 9.78
CA PRO A 327 -9.47 5.32 8.47
C PRO A 327 -10.46 6.47 8.24
N LEU A 328 -11.75 6.32 8.61
CA LEU A 328 -12.73 7.40 8.45
C LEU A 328 -12.33 8.66 9.21
N THR A 329 -11.83 8.52 10.44
CA THR A 329 -11.47 9.65 11.31
C THR A 329 -10.04 10.16 11.14
N ALA A 330 -9.19 9.47 10.37
CA ALA A 330 -7.76 9.77 10.22
C ALA A 330 -7.44 11.23 9.83
N GLN A 331 -8.26 11.85 8.98
CA GLN A 331 -8.00 13.20 8.48
C GLN A 331 -8.16 14.28 9.56
N MET A 332 -9.08 14.08 10.51
CA MET A 332 -9.40 15.05 11.55
C MET A 332 -8.98 14.60 12.95
N GLN A 333 -8.57 13.34 13.10
CA GLN A 333 -8.20 12.72 14.38
C GLN A 333 -9.28 12.90 15.46
N LEU A 334 -10.54 12.68 15.07
CA LEU A 334 -11.72 12.76 15.95
C LEU A 334 -12.20 11.36 16.33
N SER A 335 -13.10 11.27 17.32
CA SER A 335 -13.92 10.07 17.49
C SER A 335 -14.92 9.92 16.34
N PHE A 336 -15.48 8.71 16.16
CA PHE A 336 -16.52 8.52 15.16
C PHE A 336 -17.78 9.31 15.53
N ALA A 337 -18.13 9.42 16.81
CA ALA A 337 -19.28 10.19 17.27
C ALA A 337 -19.18 11.67 16.88
N GLU A 338 -18.01 12.29 17.07
CA GLU A 338 -17.74 13.68 16.66
C GLU A 338 -17.86 13.87 15.14
N LEU A 339 -17.47 12.85 14.37
CA LEU A 339 -17.58 12.83 12.91
C LEU A 339 -19.01 12.61 12.42
N ALA A 340 -19.76 11.73 13.07
CA ALA A 340 -21.09 11.27 12.65
C ALA A 340 -22.23 12.16 13.15
N GLY A 341 -21.96 13.16 13.99
CA GLY A 341 -23.00 13.97 14.63
C GLY A 341 -23.21 13.50 16.07
N PRO A 342 -22.47 14.09 17.03
CA PRO A 342 -22.45 13.63 18.42
C PRO A 342 -23.82 13.82 19.09
N SER A 343 -24.19 12.88 19.94
CA SER A 343 -25.43 12.89 20.71
C SER A 343 -25.17 12.78 22.22
N GLN A 344 -26.12 13.26 23.01
CA GLN A 344 -26.11 13.08 24.46
C GLN A 344 -26.41 11.62 24.81
N VAL A 345 -25.52 10.97 25.56
CA VAL A 345 -25.70 9.56 25.97
C VAL A 345 -27.03 9.34 26.68
N GLN A 346 -27.69 8.23 26.35
CA GLN A 346 -28.79 7.67 27.13
C GLN A 346 -28.40 6.33 27.73
N TYR A 347 -27.67 5.51 26.97
CA TYR A 347 -27.22 4.20 27.43
C TYR A 347 -25.71 4.05 27.23
N PHE A 348 -25.02 3.60 28.27
CA PHE A 348 -23.63 3.20 28.17
C PHE A 348 -23.56 1.75 27.69
N VAL A 349 -22.70 1.43 26.73
CA VAL A 349 -22.56 0.07 26.20
C VAL A 349 -21.29 -0.58 26.73
N SER A 350 -21.46 -1.66 27.50
CA SER A 350 -20.38 -2.56 27.90
C SER A 350 -20.36 -3.76 26.97
N HIS A 351 -19.27 -3.99 26.25
CA HIS A 351 -19.20 -5.07 25.27
C HIS A 351 -17.79 -5.63 25.10
N TYR A 352 -17.71 -6.88 24.63
CA TYR A 352 -16.46 -7.52 24.24
C TYR A 352 -16.16 -7.26 22.76
N TRP A 353 -14.96 -6.75 22.45
CA TRP A 353 -14.56 -6.40 21.08
C TRP A 353 -14.43 -7.60 20.15
N GLY A 354 -14.29 -8.83 20.68
CA GLY A 354 -14.21 -10.05 19.87
C GLY A 354 -15.56 -10.59 19.42
N THR A 355 -16.69 -10.02 19.86
CA THR A 355 -18.01 -10.37 19.34
C THR A 355 -18.16 -9.88 17.89
N PRO A 356 -18.72 -10.68 16.95
CA PRO A 356 -19.01 -10.20 15.61
C PRO A 356 -19.83 -8.91 15.64
N PHE A 357 -19.42 -7.91 14.86
CA PHE A 357 -20.01 -6.58 14.92
C PHE A 357 -21.47 -6.56 14.45
N LYS A 358 -21.85 -7.49 13.57
CA LYS A 358 -23.25 -7.74 13.20
C LYS A 358 -24.12 -8.05 14.43
N HIS A 359 -23.73 -9.05 15.23
CA HIS A 359 -24.46 -9.42 16.44
C HIS A 359 -24.48 -8.31 17.49
N PHE A 360 -23.41 -7.52 17.54
CA PHE A 360 -23.39 -6.31 18.36
C PHE A 360 -24.48 -5.32 17.94
N CYS A 361 -24.60 -5.02 16.64
CA CYS A 361 -25.66 -4.12 16.12
C CYS A 361 -27.06 -4.68 16.38
N GLU A 362 -27.28 -5.98 16.10
CA GLU A 362 -28.56 -6.66 16.38
C GLU A 362 -28.94 -6.57 17.87
N SER A 363 -27.97 -6.70 18.78
CA SER A 363 -28.20 -6.59 20.22
C SER A 363 -28.60 -5.18 20.65
N ILE A 364 -27.99 -4.15 20.05
CA ILE A 364 -28.34 -2.74 20.31
C ILE A 364 -29.74 -2.42 19.76
N GLU A 365 -30.08 -2.91 18.57
CA GLU A 365 -31.40 -2.77 17.97
C GLU A 365 -32.48 -3.40 18.86
N LEU A 366 -32.28 -4.64 19.31
CA LEU A 366 -33.22 -5.33 20.22
C LEU A 366 -33.34 -4.61 21.57
N HIS A 367 -32.23 -4.09 22.11
CA HIS A 367 -32.27 -3.27 23.31
C HIS A 367 -33.11 -2.00 23.09
N ALA A 368 -32.94 -1.32 21.96
CA ALA A 368 -33.71 -0.12 21.63
C ALA A 368 -35.21 -0.41 21.53
N GLN A 369 -35.60 -1.51 20.88
CA GLN A 369 -36.97 -1.98 20.79
C GLN A 369 -37.58 -2.27 22.17
N SER A 370 -36.82 -2.94 23.05
CA SER A 370 -37.23 -3.27 24.41
C SER A 370 -37.48 -2.01 25.25
N VAL A 371 -36.55 -1.05 25.24
CA VAL A 371 -36.68 0.23 25.94
C VAL A 371 -37.90 1.01 25.49
N ALA A 372 -38.13 1.07 24.17
CA ALA A 372 -39.27 1.78 23.61
C ALA A 372 -40.61 1.16 24.06
N THR A 373 -40.68 -0.17 24.10
CA THR A 373 -41.85 -0.91 24.59
C THR A 373 -42.11 -0.66 26.09
N MET A 374 -41.06 -0.55 26.92
CA MET A 374 -41.22 -0.28 28.36
C MET A 374 -41.74 1.13 28.64
N ARG A 375 -41.37 2.12 27.83
CA ARG A 375 -41.86 3.51 27.99
C ARG A 375 -43.36 3.62 27.76
N GLU A 376 -43.91 2.86 26.81
CA GLU A 376 -45.36 2.86 26.56
C GLU A 376 -46.16 2.26 27.72
N ARG A 377 -45.57 1.28 28.43
CA ARG A 377 -46.25 0.58 29.54
C ARG A 377 -46.27 1.34 30.85
N THR A 378 -45.48 2.40 30.98
CA THR A 378 -45.40 3.16 32.23
C THR A 378 -46.15 4.48 32.04
N PRO A 379 -47.48 4.53 32.22
CA PRO A 379 -48.19 5.79 32.27
C PRO A 379 -47.70 6.55 33.51
N MET A 380 -46.78 7.48 33.30
CA MET A 380 -46.38 8.45 34.32
C MET A 380 -47.62 9.28 34.68
N GLY A 381 -48.29 8.91 35.78
CA GLY A 381 -49.14 9.84 36.51
C GLY A 381 -50.67 9.66 36.44
N ALA A 382 -51.23 8.57 35.93
CA ALA A 382 -52.67 8.32 36.11
C ALA A 382 -52.98 7.56 37.42
N VAL A 383 -52.52 8.11 38.55
CA VAL A 383 -53.12 7.80 39.86
C VAL A 383 -54.39 8.66 39.95
N ASN A 384 -55.53 7.99 40.09
CA ASN A 384 -56.91 8.52 40.25
C ASN A 384 -57.72 8.77 38.96
N SER A 385 -58.46 7.75 38.53
CA SER A 385 -59.93 7.77 38.63
C SER A 385 -60.50 6.47 38.04
N GLY A 386 -61.27 5.73 38.84
CA GLY A 386 -61.78 4.39 38.53
C GLY A 386 -62.76 4.35 37.36
N ARG A 387 -62.26 4.36 36.13
CA ARG A 387 -63.05 4.05 34.93
C ARG A 387 -62.59 2.76 34.28
N SER A 388 -63.58 1.88 34.14
CA SER A 388 -63.60 0.58 33.50
C SER A 388 -62.68 0.47 32.26
N PHE A 389 -61.74 -0.45 32.34
CA PHE A 389 -60.77 -0.81 31.31
C PHE A 389 -61.44 -1.78 30.33
N ALA A 390 -62.16 -1.24 29.34
CA ALA A 390 -62.72 -2.02 28.24
C ALA A 390 -62.56 -1.25 26.92
N SER A 391 -61.32 -1.10 26.45
CA SER A 391 -61.07 -0.96 25.02
C SER A 391 -59.70 -1.52 24.69
N GLN A 392 -59.67 -2.59 23.89
CA GLN A 392 -58.50 -3.04 23.14
C GLN A 392 -58.10 -1.92 22.16
N GLY A 393 -57.38 -0.93 22.68
CA GLY A 393 -56.78 0.11 21.86
C GLY A 393 -55.65 -0.52 21.06
N SER A 394 -55.78 -0.47 19.74
CA SER A 394 -54.73 -0.76 18.75
C SER A 394 -53.38 -0.28 19.29
N LEU A 395 -52.45 -1.21 19.49
CA LEU A 395 -51.06 -0.91 19.83
C LEU A 395 -50.57 0.04 18.74
N LYS A 396 -50.40 1.33 19.05
CA LYS A 396 -49.75 2.24 18.11
C LYS A 396 -48.38 1.66 17.87
N SER A 397 -48.11 1.19 16.65
CA SER A 397 -46.79 0.73 16.26
C SER A 397 -45.80 1.84 16.63
N LEU A 398 -44.89 1.56 17.55
CA LEU A 398 -43.75 2.42 17.85
C LEU A 398 -43.18 2.95 16.55
N SER A 399 -43.02 4.26 16.46
CA SER A 399 -42.46 4.83 15.24
C SER A 399 -41.00 4.39 15.14
N ASP A 400 -40.60 3.89 13.97
CA ASP A 400 -39.20 3.53 13.68
C ASP A 400 -38.25 4.70 13.99
N GLU A 401 -38.75 5.93 13.87
CA GLU A 401 -38.04 7.16 14.20
C GLU A 401 -37.67 7.27 15.70
N ASP A 402 -38.53 6.82 16.62
CA ASP A 402 -38.25 6.86 18.06
C ASP A 402 -37.19 5.84 18.48
N LEU A 403 -37.18 4.67 17.82
CA LEU A 403 -36.14 3.66 18.02
C LEU A 403 -34.77 4.20 17.60
N ARG A 404 -34.71 4.78 16.41
CA ARG A 404 -33.49 5.30 15.79
C ARG A 404 -32.87 6.49 16.51
N LYS A 405 -33.62 7.18 17.38
CA LYS A 405 -33.17 8.34 18.18
C LYS A 405 -32.46 7.96 19.47
N GLN A 406 -32.50 6.69 19.89
CA GLN A 406 -31.86 6.29 21.14
C GLN A 406 -30.34 6.39 21.05
N ALA A 407 -29.69 7.00 22.04
CA ALA A 407 -28.27 7.32 21.99
C ALA A 407 -27.41 6.41 22.88
N TYR A 408 -26.42 5.79 22.25
CA TYR A 408 -25.52 4.81 22.83
C TYR A 408 -24.09 5.32 22.86
N TRP A 409 -23.46 5.25 24.02
CA TRP A 409 -22.03 5.49 24.15
C TRP A 409 -21.29 4.16 24.00
N ILE A 410 -20.48 4.04 22.94
CA ILE A 410 -19.82 2.80 22.51
C ILE A 410 -18.33 3.08 22.41
N CYS A 411 -17.51 2.40 23.21
CA CYS A 411 -16.12 2.80 23.41
C CYS A 411 -15.27 2.91 22.12
N SER A 412 -15.48 2.05 21.12
CA SER A 412 -14.77 2.12 19.82
C SER A 412 -15.18 3.31 18.96
N LEU A 413 -16.41 3.83 19.14
CA LEU A 413 -17.00 4.90 18.32
C LEU A 413 -16.96 6.26 19.04
N SER A 414 -17.07 6.24 20.37
CA SER A 414 -17.16 7.41 21.24
C SER A 414 -15.80 7.94 21.68
N ASN A 415 -14.81 7.07 21.91
CA ASN A 415 -13.46 7.50 22.26
C ASN A 415 -12.71 7.96 21.00
N ASN A 416 -11.82 8.94 21.15
CA ASN A 416 -10.86 9.28 20.11
C ASN A 416 -9.76 8.19 20.03
N GLN A 417 -9.88 7.31 19.06
CA GLN A 417 -8.94 6.20 18.83
C GLN A 417 -7.53 6.65 18.41
N TRP A 418 -7.35 7.93 18.10
CA TRP A 418 -6.05 8.54 17.82
C TRP A 418 -5.35 9.06 19.08
N SER A 419 -6.10 9.24 20.17
CA SER A 419 -5.60 9.82 21.43
C SER A 419 -6.10 9.05 22.65
N VAL A 420 -5.98 7.72 22.61
CA VAL A 420 -6.49 6.83 23.66
C VAL A 420 -5.91 7.18 25.05
N SER A 421 -4.66 7.64 25.13
CA SER A 421 -4.07 8.09 26.40
C SER A 421 -4.81 9.29 27.01
N GLU A 422 -5.29 10.21 26.19
CA GLU A 422 -6.10 11.34 26.66
C GLU A 422 -7.52 10.90 27.05
N GLU A 423 -8.08 9.91 26.35
CA GLU A 423 -9.38 9.31 26.69
C GLU A 423 -9.34 8.56 28.03
N LEU A 424 -8.20 7.98 28.38
CA LEU A 424 -8.00 7.30 29.66
C LEU A 424 -7.70 8.28 30.80
N GLY A 425 -7.09 9.43 30.51
CA GLY A 425 -6.68 10.42 31.51
C GLY A 425 -5.49 9.96 32.36
N HIS A 426 -5.10 10.78 33.34
CA HIS A 426 -4.04 10.40 34.29
C HIS A 426 -4.57 9.49 35.39
N ASN A 427 -5.85 9.66 35.72
CA ASN A 427 -6.57 8.90 36.74
C ASN A 427 -7.85 8.31 36.14
N TRP A 428 -8.36 7.23 36.73
CA TRP A 428 -9.54 6.52 36.20
C TRP A 428 -10.83 7.37 36.20
N ASP A 429 -10.94 8.35 37.09
CA ASP A 429 -12.04 9.30 37.20
C ASP A 429 -12.01 10.41 36.14
N GLU A 430 -10.88 10.56 35.46
CA GLU A 430 -10.74 11.43 34.29
C GLU A 430 -11.13 10.74 32.98
N SER A 431 -11.25 9.41 33.00
CA SER A 431 -11.51 8.63 31.79
C SER A 431 -12.87 8.93 31.17
N SER A 432 -12.96 8.87 29.84
CA SER A 432 -14.22 9.04 29.10
C SER A 432 -15.31 8.08 29.56
N PHE A 433 -14.92 6.89 30.04
CA PHE A 433 -15.79 5.89 30.64
C PHE A 433 -16.44 6.42 31.93
N TYR A 434 -15.62 6.89 32.88
CA TYR A 434 -16.11 7.41 34.15
C TYR A 434 -16.99 8.64 33.94
N LEU A 435 -16.53 9.59 33.12
CA LEU A 435 -17.26 10.82 32.83
C LEU A 435 -18.64 10.54 32.23
N THR A 436 -18.74 9.53 31.35
CA THR A 436 -20.02 9.12 30.76
C THR A 436 -20.96 8.53 31.80
N LEU A 437 -20.48 7.54 32.57
CA LEU A 437 -21.28 6.84 33.59
C LEU A 437 -21.73 7.76 34.73
N ARG A 438 -20.93 8.78 35.07
CA ARG A 438 -21.20 9.71 36.18
C ARG A 438 -21.91 11.00 35.75
N SER A 439 -22.21 11.15 34.48
CA SER A 439 -22.79 12.37 33.91
C SER A 439 -24.21 12.72 34.38
N GLY A 440 -24.95 11.76 34.93
CA GLY A 440 -26.38 11.91 35.24
C GLY A 440 -27.31 11.80 34.01
N PHE A 441 -26.76 11.79 32.79
CA PHE A 441 -27.53 11.58 31.55
C PHE A 441 -27.68 10.09 31.19
N CYS A 442 -26.77 9.25 31.69
CA CYS A 442 -26.80 7.80 31.46
C CYS A 442 -27.95 7.16 32.25
N LEU A 443 -28.97 6.68 31.54
CA LEU A 443 -30.17 6.03 32.09
C LEU A 443 -29.90 4.58 32.52
N GLY A 444 -28.88 3.94 31.94
CA GLY A 444 -28.50 2.57 32.28
C GLY A 444 -27.34 2.06 31.42
N THR A 445 -26.94 0.82 31.69
CA THR A 445 -25.88 0.13 30.95
C THR A 445 -26.48 -1.02 30.15
N ALA A 446 -26.27 -1.01 28.84
CA ALA A 446 -26.52 -2.15 27.97
C ALA A 446 -25.29 -3.06 27.95
N MET A 447 -25.43 -4.29 28.42
CA MET A 447 -24.37 -5.29 28.41
C MET A 447 -24.55 -6.18 27.17
N VAL A 448 -23.60 -6.11 26.24
CA VAL A 448 -23.58 -6.90 25.00
C VAL A 448 -22.49 -7.96 25.13
N GLU A 449 -22.88 -9.12 25.63
CA GLU A 449 -22.02 -10.29 25.73
C GLU A 449 -22.35 -11.30 24.65
N ARG A 450 -21.32 -12.01 24.19
CA ARG A 450 -21.52 -13.19 23.36
C ARG A 450 -22.16 -14.25 24.25
N LEU A 451 -23.44 -14.54 24.05
CA LEU A 451 -23.98 -15.83 24.47
C LEU A 451 -23.17 -16.87 23.71
N LEU A 452 -22.25 -17.53 24.42
CA LEU A 452 -21.65 -18.77 23.96
C LEU A 452 -22.83 -19.73 23.79
N TYR A 453 -23.34 -19.82 22.57
CA TYR A 453 -24.15 -20.96 22.18
C TYR A 453 -23.23 -22.17 22.32
N CYS A 454 -23.27 -22.81 23.49
CA CYS A 454 -22.85 -24.18 23.68
C CYS A 454 -23.80 -25.02 22.81
N CYS A 455 -23.45 -25.18 21.54
CA CYS A 455 -24.03 -26.20 20.68
C CYS A 455 -23.37 -27.54 20.97
#